data_AF-A0A8T3TZJ4-F1
#
_entry.id   AF-A0A8T3TZJ4-F1
#
_cell.length_a   1.000
_cell.length_b   1.000
_cell.length_c   1.000
_cell.angle_alpha   90.00
_cell.angle_beta   90.00
_cell.angle_gamma   90.00
#
_symmetry.space_group_name_H-M   'P 1'
#
loop_
_entity.id
_entity.type
_entity.pdbx_description
1 polymer ?
#
loop_
_entity_poly.entity_id
_entity_poly.type
_entity_poly.pdbx_seq_one_letter_code
_entity_poly.pdbx_strand_id
1 'polypeptide(L)'
;MKFNKCMRCGCFFTTSDDVCPNCKEKDQVDISSLKSYLANNETPATISSLSFNSGVSEKNINRYFQTKEFSKFKAQINNNTDETITPIIKL
;
A
#
# COMPACT_ATOMS: atom_id res chain seq x y z
N MET A 1 -0.89 30.75 -3.60
CA MET A 1 -1.29 29.57 -2.81
C MET A 1 -0.54 28.35 -3.34
N LYS A 2 0.03 27.52 -2.46
CA LYS A 2 0.64 26.24 -2.85
C LYS A 2 -0.39 25.13 -2.58
N PHE A 3 -0.78 24.42 -3.62
CA PHE A 3 -1.68 23.27 -3.50
C PHE A 3 -0.84 21.98 -3.48
N ASN A 4 -1.05 21.16 -2.47
CA ASN A 4 -0.48 19.82 -2.37
C ASN A 4 -1.49 18.79 -2.89
N LYS A 5 -1.01 17.70 -3.50
CA LYS A 5 -1.85 16.61 -4.01
C LYS A 5 -1.88 15.48 -3.00
N CYS A 6 -3.06 15.09 -2.54
CA CYS A 6 -3.22 14.06 -1.50
C CYS A 6 -2.74 12.71 -2.01
N MET A 7 -1.79 12.08 -1.32
CA MET A 7 -1.25 10.79 -1.75
C MET A 7 -2.30 9.67 -1.69
N ARG A 8 -3.31 9.78 -0.82
CA ARG A 8 -4.40 8.80 -0.68
C ARG A 8 -5.47 8.94 -1.77
N CYS A 9 -6.15 10.08 -1.84
CA CYS A 9 -7.28 10.28 -2.75
C CYS A 9 -6.95 11.05 -4.05
N GLY A 10 -5.81 11.76 -4.11
CA GLY A 10 -5.42 12.54 -5.29
C GLY A 10 -6.00 13.96 -5.38
N CYS A 11 -6.87 14.37 -4.45
CA CYS A 11 -7.41 15.73 -4.42
C CYS A 11 -6.34 16.78 -4.04
N PHE A 12 -6.53 18.01 -4.49
CA PHE A 12 -5.70 19.14 -4.09
C PHE A 12 -6.16 19.75 -2.76
N PHE A 13 -5.22 20.15 -1.90
CA PHE A 13 -5.46 20.77 -0.59
C PHE A 13 -4.31 21.72 -0.23
N THR A 14 -4.48 22.54 0.81
CA THR A 14 -3.56 23.67 1.10
C THR A 14 -2.65 23.45 2.31
N THR A 15 -2.81 22.36 3.06
CA THR A 15 -1.94 22.07 4.22
C THR A 15 -0.63 21.43 3.77
N SER A 16 0.42 21.54 4.58
CA SER A 16 1.75 21.01 4.28
C SER A 16 1.89 19.50 4.46
N ASP A 17 0.82 18.81 4.87
CA ASP A 17 0.81 17.34 4.98
C ASP A 17 0.85 16.67 3.60
N ASP A 18 1.10 15.36 3.58
CA ASP A 18 1.01 14.51 2.39
C ASP A 18 -0.41 13.97 2.13
N VAL A 19 -1.26 14.00 3.16
CA VAL A 19 -2.63 13.48 3.16
C VAL A 19 -3.60 14.58 3.57
N CYS A 20 -4.64 14.79 2.76
CA CYS A 20 -5.62 15.84 3.04
C CYS A 20 -6.43 15.56 4.33
N PRO A 21 -7.00 16.60 4.97
CA PRO A 21 -7.77 16.45 6.21
C PRO A 21 -8.89 15.39 6.12
N ASN A 22 -9.59 15.32 4.99
CA ASN A 22 -10.68 14.35 4.76
C ASN A 22 -10.21 12.89 4.66
N CYS A 23 -8.92 12.68 4.46
CA CYS A 23 -8.31 11.36 4.35
C CYS A 23 -7.52 10.96 5.58
N LYS A 24 -7.16 11.87 6.51
CA LYS A 24 -6.26 11.56 7.63
C LYS A 24 -6.75 10.37 8.47
N GLU A 25 -7.99 10.42 8.96
CA GLU A 25 -8.55 9.34 9.79
C GLU A 25 -8.60 8.01 9.03
N LYS A 26 -9.17 8.04 7.83
CA LYS A 26 -9.28 6.85 7.00
C LYS A 26 -7.91 6.28 6.58
N ASP A 27 -6.86 7.11 6.46
CA ASP A 27 -5.48 6.66 6.22
C ASP A 27 -4.93 5.90 7.42
N GLN A 28 -5.24 6.35 8.64
CA GLN A 28 -4.87 5.63 9.87
C GLN A 28 -5.61 4.31 10.01
N VAL A 29 -6.89 4.26 9.60
CA VAL A 29 -7.65 3.01 9.55
C VAL A 29 -7.02 2.04 8.56
N ASP A 30 -6.70 2.46 7.33
CA ASP A 30 -6.02 1.62 6.35
C ASP A 30 -4.69 1.05 6.91
N ILE A 31 -3.87 1.90 7.53
CA ILE A 31 -2.59 1.50 8.15
C ILE A 31 -2.81 0.47 9.28
N SER A 32 -3.81 0.71 10.13
CA SER A 32 -4.12 -0.18 11.26
C SER A 32 -4.64 -1.53 10.80
N SER A 33 -5.55 -1.55 9.82
CA SER A 33 -6.06 -2.78 9.21
C SER A 33 -4.94 -3.59 8.56
N LEU A 34 -4.04 -2.91 7.82
CA LEU A 34 -2.90 -3.56 7.18
C LEU A 34 -1.94 -4.19 8.21
N LYS A 35 -1.59 -3.44 9.27
CA LYS A 35 -0.74 -3.95 10.36
C LYS A 35 -1.38 -5.12 11.09
N SER A 36 -2.65 -5.00 11.45
CA SER A 36 -3.40 -6.07 12.12
C SER A 36 -3.45 -7.32 11.26
N TYR A 37 -3.67 -7.18 9.94
CA TYR A 37 -3.64 -8.31 9.05
C TYR A 37 -2.25 -8.99 9.04
N LEU A 38 -1.18 -8.22 8.82
CA LEU A 38 0.20 -8.73 8.76
C LEU A 38 0.71 -9.31 10.09
N ALA A 39 0.14 -8.90 11.23
CA ALA A 39 0.50 -9.41 12.55
C ALA A 39 -0.20 -10.74 12.90
N ASN A 40 -1.39 -10.97 12.34
CA ASN A 40 -2.24 -12.12 12.70
C ASN A 40 -2.31 -13.20 11.61
N ASN A 41 -1.73 -12.95 10.43
CA ASN A 41 -1.80 -13.86 9.30
C ASN A 41 -0.42 -14.02 8.67
N GLU A 42 -0.25 -15.08 7.88
CA GLU A 42 0.91 -15.22 7.01
C GLU A 42 0.92 -14.12 5.94
N THR A 43 2.11 -13.63 5.63
CA THR A 43 2.29 -12.61 4.60
C THR A 43 1.87 -13.17 3.23
N PRO A 44 0.91 -12.55 2.52
CA PRO A 44 0.48 -13.03 1.23
C PRO A 44 1.59 -12.97 0.18
N ALA A 45 1.52 -13.86 -0.80
CA ALA A 45 2.49 -13.91 -1.90
C ALA A 45 2.47 -12.67 -2.81
N THR A 46 1.33 -11.96 -2.89
CA THR A 46 1.17 -10.80 -3.78
C THR A 46 0.49 -9.61 -3.09
N ILE A 47 0.75 -8.42 -3.62
CA ILE A 47 0.08 -7.18 -3.19
C ILE A 47 -1.44 -7.26 -3.43
N SER A 48 -1.87 -7.93 -4.49
CA SER A 48 -3.30 -8.06 -4.81
C SER A 48 -4.03 -8.92 -3.79
N SER A 49 -3.45 -10.06 -3.40
CA SER A 49 -3.99 -10.90 -2.31
C SER A 49 -4.03 -10.15 -0.98
N LEU A 50 -2.97 -9.38 -0.66
CA LEU A 50 -2.95 -8.55 0.52
C LEU A 50 -4.04 -7.48 0.49
N SER A 51 -4.29 -6.86 -0.66
CA SER A 51 -5.35 -5.88 -0.84
C SER A 51 -6.72 -6.47 -0.58
N PHE A 52 -7.00 -7.62 -1.20
CA PHE A 52 -8.25 -8.35 -1.03
C PHE A 52 -8.50 -8.73 0.43
N ASN A 53 -7.48 -9.27 1.12
CA ASN A 53 -7.64 -9.77 2.47
C ASN A 53 -7.66 -8.66 3.55
N SER A 54 -6.90 -7.58 3.37
CA SER A 54 -6.82 -6.48 4.34
C SER A 54 -7.91 -5.42 4.15
N GLY A 55 -8.59 -5.41 2.99
CA GLY A 55 -9.54 -4.36 2.61
C GLY A 55 -8.87 -3.02 2.23
N VAL A 56 -7.54 -2.97 2.17
CA VAL A 56 -6.78 -1.77 1.82
C VAL A 56 -6.44 -1.79 0.34
N SER A 57 -6.69 -0.70 -0.38
CA SER A 57 -6.38 -0.63 -1.82
C SER A 57 -4.89 -0.87 -2.12
N GLU A 58 -4.59 -1.56 -3.22
CA GLU A 58 -3.21 -1.80 -3.69
C GLU A 58 -2.41 -0.50 -3.82
N LYS A 59 -3.03 0.59 -4.28
CA LYS A 59 -2.40 1.92 -4.36
C LYS A 59 -1.88 2.38 -3.00
N ASN A 60 -2.69 2.24 -1.95
CA ASN A 60 -2.30 2.65 -0.60
C ASN A 60 -1.25 1.71 -0.01
N ILE A 61 -1.39 0.40 -0.21
CA ILE A 61 -0.37 -0.59 0.20
C ILE A 61 0.99 -0.25 -0.41
N ASN A 62 1.03 -0.02 -1.73
CA ASN A 62 2.24 0.37 -2.43
C ASN A 62 2.88 1.65 -1.87
N ARG A 63 2.07 2.64 -1.49
CA ARG A 63 2.54 3.86 -0.81
C ARG A 63 3.14 3.55 0.56
N TYR A 64 2.45 2.77 1.39
CA TYR A 64 2.93 2.43 2.73
C TYR A 64 4.24 1.64 2.67
N PHE A 65 4.40 0.76 1.68
CA PHE A 65 5.61 -0.04 1.49
C PHE A 65 6.85 0.77 1.11
N GLN A 66 6.71 2.05 0.75
CA GLN A 66 7.86 2.95 0.58
C GLN A 66 8.32 3.58 1.89
N THR A 67 7.56 3.42 2.99
CA THR A 67 7.94 3.95 4.30
C THR A 67 8.84 2.98 5.05
N LYS A 68 9.67 3.51 5.96
CA LYS A 68 10.55 2.68 6.81
C LYS A 68 9.75 1.67 7.65
N GLU A 69 8.53 2.04 8.04
CA GLU A 69 7.65 1.24 8.87
C GLU A 69 7.26 -0.09 8.22
N PHE A 70 6.97 -0.09 6.91
CA PHE A 70 6.56 -1.30 6.18
C PHE A 70 7.68 -1.97 5.38
N SER A 71 8.90 -1.43 5.45
CA SER A 71 10.06 -1.90 4.67
C SER A 71 10.36 -3.40 4.86
N LYS A 72 10.17 -3.93 6.08
CA LYS A 72 10.38 -5.35 6.40
C LYS A 72 9.38 -6.27 5.69
N PHE A 73 8.13 -5.85 5.56
CA PHE A 73 7.08 -6.65 4.93
C PHE A 73 7.21 -6.65 3.41
N LYS A 74 7.68 -5.54 2.81
CA LYS A 74 7.94 -5.46 1.37
C LYS A 74 8.90 -6.55 0.88
N ALA A 75 9.96 -6.84 1.66
CA ALA A 75 10.92 -7.88 1.32
C ALA A 75 10.28 -9.27 1.26
N GLN A 76 9.33 -9.56 2.16
CA GLN A 76 8.65 -10.85 2.21
C GLN A 76 7.72 -11.07 1.01
N ILE A 77 7.04 -10.03 0.51
CA ILE A 77 6.17 -10.16 -0.67
C ILE A 77 6.99 -10.36 -1.95
N ASN A 78 8.08 -9.59 -2.14
CA ASN A 78 8.88 -9.68 -3.36
C ASN A 78 9.63 -11.02 -3.51
N ASN A 79 9.97 -11.68 -2.40
CA ASN A 79 10.61 -13.00 -2.44
C ASN A 79 9.64 -14.12 -2.88
N ASN A 80 8.33 -13.85 -2.92
CA ASN A 80 7.30 -14.79 -3.40
C ASN A 80 6.89 -14.53 -4.86
N THR A 81 7.46 -13.51 -5.52
CA THR A 81 7.15 -13.15 -6.92
C THR A 81 8.15 -13.70 -7.94
N ASP A 82 9.05 -14.60 -7.54
CA ASP A 82 9.95 -15.30 -8.45
C ASP A 82 9.69 -16.81 -8.41
N GLU A 83 8.58 -17.22 -9.03
CA GLU A 83 8.45 -18.49 -9.75
C GLU A 83 7.07 -18.47 -10.45
N THR A 84 7.08 -18.43 -11.79
CA THR A 84 5.91 -18.29 -12.70
C THR A 84 5.36 -16.85 -12.75
N ILE A 85 5.57 -16.03 -13.78
CA ILE A 85 5.21 -16.22 -15.19
C ILE A 85 6.05 -15.21 -15.99
N THR A 86 7.01 -15.67 -16.79
CA THR A 86 7.38 -14.93 -18.00
C THR A 86 6.39 -15.33 -19.09
N PRO A 87 5.63 -14.40 -19.70
CA PRO A 87 4.87 -14.72 -20.89
C PRO A 87 5.88 -14.97 -22.02
N ILE A 88 6.08 -16.23 -22.39
CA ILE A 88 6.68 -16.57 -23.67
C ILE A 88 5.65 -16.18 -24.74
N ILE A 89 5.74 -14.95 -25.26
CA ILE A 89 5.10 -14.58 -26.54
C ILE A 89 6.05 -13.71 -27.38
N LYS A 90 6.65 -14.39 -28.38
CA LYS A 90 7.01 -13.97 -29.76
C LYS A 90 8.17 -12.98 -29.94
N LEU A 91 9.05 -13.12 -30.94
CA LEU A 91 8.93 -13.78 -32.26
C LEU A 91 9.69 -15.11 -32.39
#